data_AF-F4S3G7-F1
#
_entry.id   AF-F4S3G7-F1
#
_cell.length_a   1.000
_cell.length_b   1.000
_cell.length_c   1.000
_cell.angle_alpha   90.00
_cell.angle_beta   90.00
_cell.angle_gamma   90.00
#
_symmetry.space_group_name_H-M   'P 1'
#
loop_
_entity.id
_entity.type
_entity.pdbx_description
1 polymer ?
#
loop_
_entity_poly.entity_id
_entity_poly.type
_entity_poly.pdbx_seq_one_letter_code
_entity_poly.pdbx_strand_id
1 'polypeptide(L)'
;MAGPNLELIKFGMYVFFPIGIMIHYGDPDWYRKYVLPDKNDFLKIKENEPIPPRNKFELERDLKELKDSKNKRLEKKIDEENEMNRNRLV
;
A
#
# COMPACT_ATOMS: atom_id res chain seq x y z
N MET A 1 39.70 17.72 34.95
CA MET A 1 38.39 17.57 35.62
C MET A 1 37.56 18.79 35.28
N ALA A 2 36.75 18.73 34.22
CA ALA A 2 35.87 19.83 33.86
C ALA A 2 34.77 19.90 34.95
N GLY A 3 34.89 20.90 35.81
CA GLY A 3 34.10 21.06 37.04
C GLY A 3 32.60 21.34 36.78
N PRO A 4 31.90 21.95 37.76
CA PRO A 4 30.44 22.10 37.80
C PRO A 4 29.77 22.63 36.52
N ASN A 5 30.51 23.40 35.71
CA ASN A 5 30.04 23.91 34.42
C ASN A 5 29.66 22.80 33.42
N LEU A 6 30.34 21.65 33.46
CA LEU A 6 30.03 20.54 32.55
C LEU A 6 28.72 19.84 32.93
N GLU A 7 28.37 19.84 34.21
CA GLU A 7 27.11 19.29 34.70
C GLU A 7 25.94 20.17 34.30
N LEU A 8 26.12 21.50 34.34
CA LEU A 8 25.12 22.46 33.91
C LEU A 8 24.81 22.37 32.40
N ILE A 9 25.85 22.19 31.56
CA ILE A 9 25.67 22.01 30.11
C ILE A 9 24.95 20.70 29.80
N LYS A 10 25.33 19.59 30.46
CA LYS A 10 24.65 18.29 30.31
C LYS A 10 23.20 18.38 30.74
N PHE A 11 22.93 19.01 31.88
CA PHE A 11 21.56 19.22 32.37
C PHE A 11 20.73 20.05 31.38
N GLY A 12 21.28 21.16 30.88
CA GLY A 12 20.65 21.96 29.83
C GLY A 12 20.34 21.14 28.58
N MET A 13 21.30 20.34 28.09
CA MET A 13 21.08 19.47 26.95
C MET A 13 19.94 18.47 27.22
N TYR A 14 19.93 17.78 28.37
CA TYR A 14 18.89 16.81 28.68
C TYR A 14 17.49 17.40 28.76
N VAL A 15 17.35 18.68 29.12
CA VAL A 15 16.06 19.36 29.17
C VAL A 15 15.69 19.90 27.79
N PHE A 16 16.58 20.65 27.14
CA PHE A 16 16.25 21.35 25.88
C PHE A 16 16.24 20.43 24.67
N PHE A 17 17.02 19.35 24.65
CA PHE A 17 17.05 18.40 23.54
C PHE A 17 15.70 17.71 23.31
N PRO A 18 15.06 17.06 24.31
CA PRO A 18 13.75 16.45 24.10
C PRO A 18 12.66 17.49 23.82
N ILE A 19 12.73 18.68 24.42
CA ILE A 19 11.77 19.77 24.14
C ILE A 19 11.91 20.26 22.70
N GLY A 20 13.13 20.44 22.21
CA GLY A 20 13.39 20.86 20.82
C GLY A 20 12.93 19.81 19.80
N ILE A 21 13.18 18.53 20.09
CA ILE A 21 12.65 17.42 19.30
C ILE A 21 11.11 17.43 19.31
N MET A 22 10.48 17.64 20.46
CA MET A 22 9.02 17.68 20.57
C MET A 22 8.42 18.86 19.80
N ILE A 23 9.06 20.03 19.79
CA ILE A 23 8.60 21.18 19.01
C ILE A 23 8.77 20.91 17.50
N HIS A 24 9.90 20.33 17.09
CA HIS A 24 10.18 20.09 15.68
C HIS A 24 9.30 18.99 15.06
N TYR A 25 9.15 17.88 15.78
CA TYR A 25 8.40 16.71 15.29
C TYR A 25 6.94 16.66 15.77
N GLY A 26 6.60 17.45 16.79
CA GLY A 26 5.23 17.60 17.29
C GLY A 26 4.42 18.66 16.57
N ASP A 27 5.01 19.36 15.59
CA ASP A 27 4.28 20.25 14.71
C ASP A 27 3.22 19.45 13.92
N PRO A 28 1.92 19.81 14.02
CA PRO A 28 0.86 19.16 13.27
C PRO A 28 1.11 19.16 11.76
N ASP A 29 1.79 20.17 11.23
CA ASP A 29 2.08 20.29 9.80
C ASP A 29 3.21 19.35 9.38
N TRP A 30 4.21 19.12 10.23
CA TRP A 30 5.25 18.12 10.00
C TRP A 30 4.63 16.72 9.91
N TYR A 31 3.76 16.37 10.85
CA TYR A 31 3.06 15.08 10.86
C TYR A 31 2.21 14.89 9.60
N ARG A 32 1.47 15.92 9.18
CA ARG A 32 0.65 15.91 7.96
C ARG A 32 1.46 15.78 6.68
N LYS A 33 2.66 16.36 6.64
CA LYS A 33 3.49 16.38 5.44
C LYS A 33 4.32 15.12 5.27
N TYR A 34 4.78 14.50 6.36
CA TYR A 34 5.76 13.40 6.29
C TYR A 34 5.19 12.04 6.71
N VAL A 35 4.18 11.98 7.57
CA VAL A 35 3.63 10.71 8.09
C VAL A 35 2.31 10.34 7.43
N LEU A 36 1.42 11.30 7.19
CA LEU A 36 0.12 11.04 6.57
C LEU A 36 0.14 10.60 5.09
N PRO A 37 1.01 11.12 4.21
CA PRO A 37 0.97 10.72 2.79
C PRO A 37 1.29 9.23 2.60
N ASP A 38 2.16 8.69 3.45
CA ASP A 38 2.58 7.29 3.43
C ASP A 38 1.47 6.33 3.92
N LYS A 39 0.41 6.85 4.55
CA LYS A 39 -0.70 6.03 5.03
C LYS A 39 -1.47 5.36 3.88
N ASN A 40 -1.57 6.02 2.73
CA ASN A 40 -2.25 5.48 1.55
C ASN A 40 -1.43 4.38 0.87
N ASP A 41 -0.10 4.56 0.82
CA ASP A 41 0.83 3.56 0.27
C ASP A 41 0.97 2.34 1.20
N PHE A 42 1.05 2.57 2.51
CA PHE A 42 1.13 1.50 3.51
C PHE A 42 -0.13 0.63 3.54
N LEU A 43 -1.31 1.24 3.47
CA LEU A 43 -2.57 0.49 3.53
C LEU A 43 -2.94 -0.15 2.19
N LYS A 44 -2.23 0.16 1.08
CA LYS A 44 -2.55 -0.28 -0.29
C LYS A 44 -4.06 -0.36 -0.54
N ILE A 45 -4.80 0.63 -0.02
CA ILE A 45 -6.24 0.70 -0.23
C ILE A 45 -6.34 1.09 -1.69
N LYS A 46 -6.40 0.09 -2.56
CA LYS A 46 -6.75 0.33 -3.95
C LYS A 46 -8.12 0.95 -3.88
N GLU A 47 -8.21 2.22 -4.25
CA GLU A 47 -9.44 3.01 -4.31
C GLU A 47 -10.52 2.28 -5.14
N ASN A 48 -10.11 1.31 -5.95
CA ASN A 48 -10.92 0.48 -6.83
C ASN A 48 -10.87 -1.03 -6.49
N GLU A 49 -10.53 -1.42 -5.25
CA GLU A 49 -10.67 -2.82 -4.83
C GLU A 49 -12.16 -3.19 -4.90
N PRO A 50 -12.56 -4.25 -5.62
CA PRO A 50 -13.95 -4.65 -5.68
C PRO A 50 -14.45 -4.99 -4.27
N ILE A 51 -15.53 -4.33 -3.87
CA ILE A 51 -16.15 -4.54 -2.57
C ILE A 51 -16.58 -6.01 -2.50
N PRO A 52 -16.26 -6.74 -1.41
CA PRO A 52 -16.67 -8.13 -1.30
C PRO A 52 -18.20 -8.25 -1.33
N PRO A 53 -18.75 -9.28 -1.99
CA PRO A 53 -20.19 -9.47 -2.09
C PRO A 53 -20.79 -9.62 -0.70
N ARG A 54 -21.89 -8.91 -0.44
CA ARG A 54 -22.52 -8.87 0.89
C ARG A 54 -23.58 -9.95 1.04
N ASN A 55 -24.06 -10.48 -0.08
CA ASN A 55 -25.14 -11.45 -0.15
C ASN A 55 -24.73 -12.67 -1.00
N LYS A 56 -25.35 -13.82 -0.73
CA LYS A 56 -25.11 -15.07 -1.48
C LYS A 56 -25.42 -14.92 -2.98
N PHE A 57 -26.47 -14.18 -3.33
CA PHE A 57 -26.85 -13.94 -4.71
C PHE A 57 -25.77 -13.17 -5.50
N GLU A 58 -25.19 -12.13 -4.88
CA GLU A 58 -24.09 -11.36 -5.47
C GLU A 58 -22.85 -12.24 -5.67
N LEU A 59 -22.55 -13.09 -4.69
CA LEU A 59 -21.43 -14.03 -4.78
C LEU A 59 -21.60 -15.02 -5.96
N GLU A 60 -22.80 -15.57 -6.16
CA GLU A 60 -23.07 -16.50 -7.26
C GLU A 60 -22.93 -15.83 -8.63
N ARG A 61 -23.40 -14.57 -8.75
CA ARG A 61 -23.23 -13.77 -9.97
C ARG A 61 -21.75 -13.54 -10.27
N ASP A 62 -20.99 -13.06 -9.30
CA ASP A 62 -19.58 -12.73 -9.49
C ASP A 62 -18.75 -14.00 -9.80
N LEU A 63 -19.09 -15.15 -9.19
CA LEU A 63 -18.50 -16.44 -9.53
C LEU A 63 -18.80 -16.89 -10.95
N LYS A 64 -20.01 -16.65 -11.44
CA LYS A 64 -20.39 -16.96 -12.81
C LYS A 64 -19.59 -16.11 -13.80
N GLU A 65 -19.51 -14.81 -13.57
CA GLU A 65 -18.70 -13.89 -14.40
C GLU A 65 -17.23 -14.30 -14.43
N LEU A 66 -16.68 -14.72 -13.28
CA LEU A 66 -15.29 -15.17 -13.18
C LEU A 66 -15.04 -16.46 -13.97
N LYS A 67 -15.99 -17.42 -13.93
CA LYS A 67 -15.92 -18.66 -14.72
C LYS A 67 -16.02 -18.37 -16.21
N ASP A 68 -16.98 -17.56 -16.62
CA ASP A 68 -17.17 -17.19 -18.02
C ASP A 68 -15.95 -16.46 -18.59
N SER A 69 -15.36 -15.55 -17.80
CA SER A 69 -14.13 -14.83 -18.16
C SER A 69 -12.93 -15.78 -18.31
N LYS A 70 -12.82 -16.80 -17.46
CA LYS A 70 -11.78 -17.82 -17.57
C LYS A 70 -11.95 -18.69 -18.82
N ASN A 71 -13.18 -19.12 -19.11
CA ASN A 71 -13.47 -19.96 -20.26
C ASN A 71 -13.15 -19.22 -21.57
N LYS A 72 -13.58 -17.96 -21.71
CA LYS A 72 -13.26 -17.13 -22.88
C LYS A 72 -11.75 -16.97 -23.10
N ARG A 73 -10.97 -16.80 -22.03
CA ARG A 73 -9.51 -16.72 -22.12
C ARG A 73 -8.88 -18.04 -22.55
N LEU A 74 -9.45 -19.16 -22.13
CA LEU A 74 -8.99 -20.49 -22.52
C LEU A 74 -9.32 -20.77 -23.99
N GLU A 75 -10.55 -20.50 -24.42
CA GLU A 75 -10.99 -20.62 -25.81
C GLU A 75 -10.08 -19.81 -26.74
N LYS A 76 -9.82 -18.54 -26.41
CA LYS A 76 -8.92 -17.70 -27.19
C LYS A 76 -7.51 -18.29 -27.32
N LYS A 77 -6.96 -18.84 -26.24
CA LYS A 77 -5.64 -19.51 -26.28
C LYS A 77 -5.65 -20.76 -27.16
N ILE A 78 -6.71 -21.55 -27.09
CA ILE A 78 -6.88 -22.75 -27.91
C ILE A 78 -6.99 -22.34 -29.39
N ASP A 79 -7.74 -21.29 -29.71
CA ASP A 79 -7.87 -20.78 -31.08
C ASP A 79 -6.55 -20.24 -31.62
N GLU A 80 -5.81 -19.47 -30.82
CA GLU A 80 -4.46 -18.98 -31.15
C GLU A 80 -3.48 -20.15 -31.39
N GLU A 81 -3.53 -21.20 -30.55
CA GLU A 81 -2.70 -22.41 -30.72
C GLU A 81 -3.08 -23.21 -31.97
N ASN A 82 -4.37 -23.36 -32.25
CA ASN A 82 -4.87 -24.01 -33.46
C ASN A 82 -4.48 -23.25 -34.72
N GLU A 83 -4.51 -21.91 -34.70
CA GLU A 83 -4.07 -21.07 -35.82
C GLU A 83 -2.56 -21.18 -36.06
N MET A 84 -1.75 -21.13 -35.00
CA MET A 84 -0.31 -21.37 -35.09
C MET A 84 0.03 -22.76 -35.64
N ASN A 85 -0.70 -23.81 -35.23
CA ASN A 85 -0.49 -25.17 -35.73
C ASN A 85 -0.92 -25.31 -37.20
N ARG A 86 -2.01 -24.68 -37.62
CA ARG A 86 -2.41 -24.66 -39.05
C ARG A 86 -1.34 -23.99 -39.91
N ASN A 87 -0.80 -22.85 -39.47
CA ASN A 87 0.23 -22.12 -40.21
C ASN A 87 1.60 -22.84 -40.26
N ARG A 88 1.84 -23.83 -39.38
CA ARG A 88 3.06 -24.68 -39.42
C ARG A 88 2.97 -25.85 -40.38
N LEU A 89 1.76 -26.26 -40.78
CA LEU A 89 1.52 -27.43 -41.64
C LEU A 89 1.34 -27.06 -43.12
N VAL A 90 1.30 -25.76 -43.44
CA VAL A 90 1.31 -25.20 -44.81
C VAL A 90 2.72 -24.71 -45.13
#